data_AF-A0A6N3K999-F1
#
_entry.id   AF-A0A6N3K999-F1
#
_cell.length_a   1.000
_cell.length_b   1.000
_cell.length_c   1.000
_cell.angle_alpha   90.00
_cell.angle_beta   90.00
_cell.angle_gamma   90.00
#
_symmetry.space_group_name_H-M   'P 1'
#
loop_
_entity.id
_entity.type
_entity.pdbx_description
1 polymer ?
#
loop_
_entity_poly.entity_id
_entity_poly.type
_entity_poly.pdbx_seq_one_letter_code
_entity_poly.pdbx_strand_id
1 'polypeptide(L)'
;MSAHTESRHFPQGELSAGDTPLVLPRTTDPRRTSPQTLIDISHRLRPRDYTIASLLDEHTTLTTEHLTSILFSNPTTCRHRLQLLRRLGFIDRFIRNRPGAPNPVCWLPGLLSSRYVALARNEIPPTARALRERQDRVYSSPTLEHLLAVNDVFVSLLVHARRRPGAGLTRWWSERTTAVAFGHRIKPDGHGVWTDGDQETGFFLELDRGTEPIGRLVDKLASHRRLRAEGGPQYPILFALPSRLREQNLHRKLADRPEPSLIVATTSPESGPDPAGPVWRLAGNGRHRLTLADLPSSHGQSGPLAPGPARLADHPLRSVLDSAI
;
A
#
# COMPACT_ATOMS: atom_id res chain seq x y z
N MET A 1 41.76 -71.10 21.40
CA MET A 1 41.95 -72.21 20.44
C MET A 1 40.68 -73.03 20.38
N SER A 2 40.44 -73.61 19.21
CA SER A 2 39.38 -74.57 18.87
C SER A 2 38.04 -73.98 18.42
N ALA A 3 37.91 -73.98 17.09
CA ALA A 3 36.69 -73.91 16.32
C ALA A 3 35.91 -75.22 16.42
N HIS A 4 34.60 -75.18 16.20
CA HIS A 4 33.88 -76.25 15.49
C HIS A 4 32.63 -75.70 14.79
N THR A 5 32.70 -75.74 13.46
CA THR A 5 31.59 -75.79 12.48
C THR A 5 31.06 -77.24 12.48
N GLU A 6 29.76 -77.56 12.39
CA GLU A 6 28.94 -77.78 11.17
C GLU A 6 27.63 -78.47 11.65
N SER A 7 26.42 -78.00 11.29
CA SER A 7 25.64 -78.29 10.07
C SER A 7 24.44 -79.23 10.30
N ARG A 8 23.25 -78.60 10.27
CA ARG A 8 22.00 -78.99 9.56
C ARG A 8 21.40 -80.40 9.72
N HIS A 9 20.12 -80.44 10.15
CA HIS A 9 19.06 -81.20 9.46
C HIS A 9 17.65 -80.64 9.79
N PHE A 10 16.86 -80.42 8.74
CA PHE A 10 15.40 -80.16 8.70
C PHE A 10 14.63 -81.50 8.84
N PRO A 11 13.30 -81.62 9.13
CA PRO A 11 12.19 -80.82 8.57
C PRO A 11 10.86 -80.64 9.37
N GLN A 12 10.00 -79.79 8.78
CA GLN A 12 8.52 -79.66 8.78
C GLN A 12 7.68 -79.69 10.08
N GLY A 13 6.99 -78.56 10.31
CA GLY A 13 5.80 -78.45 11.15
C GLY A 13 5.23 -77.02 11.25
N GLU A 14 4.07 -76.82 10.61
CA GLU A 14 2.94 -75.95 11.00
C GLU A 14 2.97 -74.41 10.91
N LEU A 15 1.80 -73.88 10.54
CA LEU A 15 1.44 -72.50 10.28
C LEU A 15 1.29 -71.69 11.59
N SER A 16 1.81 -70.46 11.63
CA SER A 16 1.25 -69.42 12.49
C SER A 16 1.44 -68.01 11.92
N ALA A 17 0.34 -67.26 12.02
CA ALA A 17 0.05 -65.89 11.64
C ALA A 17 1.22 -64.87 11.70
N GLY A 18 1.51 -64.25 10.55
CA GLY A 18 2.16 -62.96 10.47
C GLY A 18 1.12 -61.88 10.22
N ASP A 19 0.66 -61.22 11.28
CA ASP A 19 -0.19 -60.03 11.20
C ASP A 19 0.70 -58.80 11.34
N THR A 20 1.36 -58.42 10.25
CA THR A 20 2.03 -57.12 10.14
C THR A 20 1.06 -56.19 9.42
N PRO A 21 0.45 -55.19 10.10
CA PRO A 21 -0.42 -54.26 9.41
C PRO A 21 0.42 -53.41 8.47
N LEU A 22 0.27 -53.67 7.17
CA LEU A 22 0.65 -52.74 6.12
C LEU A 22 -0.14 -51.45 6.34
N VAL A 23 0.50 -50.46 6.96
CA VAL A 23 0.00 -49.09 7.01
C VAL A 23 0.04 -48.55 5.59
N LEU A 24 -1.04 -48.79 4.85
CA LEU A 24 -1.33 -48.07 3.62
C LEU A 24 -1.42 -46.58 3.99
N PRO A 25 -0.60 -45.70 3.41
CA PRO A 25 -0.79 -44.27 3.59
C PRO A 25 -2.18 -43.96 3.01
N ARG A 26 -3.12 -43.62 3.89
CA ARG A 26 -4.37 -42.99 3.50
C ARG A 26 -3.99 -41.76 2.68
N THR A 27 -4.18 -41.84 1.38
CA THR A 27 -4.26 -40.67 0.52
C THR A 27 -5.43 -39.86 1.06
N THR A 28 -5.11 -38.82 1.80
CA THR A 28 -6.04 -37.76 2.12
C THR A 28 -6.42 -37.14 0.78
N ASP A 29 -7.53 -37.59 0.22
CA ASP A 29 -8.19 -36.93 -0.90
C ASP A 29 -8.35 -35.45 -0.53
N PRO A 30 -7.61 -34.53 -1.18
CA PRO A 30 -7.80 -33.13 -0.93
C PRO A 30 -9.16 -32.83 -1.54
N ARG A 31 -10.22 -32.81 -0.71
CA ARG A 31 -11.56 -32.36 -1.11
C ARG A 31 -11.34 -31.19 -2.05
N ARG A 32 -11.66 -31.41 -3.32
CA ARG A 32 -11.61 -30.41 -4.37
C ARG A 32 -12.68 -29.39 -3.96
N THR A 33 -12.33 -28.47 -3.06
CA THR A 33 -13.17 -27.33 -2.73
C THR A 33 -13.40 -26.65 -4.06
N SER A 34 -14.65 -26.68 -4.52
CA SER A 34 -15.06 -25.91 -5.68
C SER A 34 -14.51 -24.48 -5.53
N PRO A 35 -14.00 -23.88 -6.61
CA PRO A 35 -13.53 -22.50 -6.54
C PRO A 35 -14.67 -21.65 -5.98
N GLN A 36 -14.48 -21.05 -4.80
CA GLN A 36 -15.50 -20.19 -4.20
C GLN A 36 -15.74 -19.01 -5.13
N THR A 37 -16.99 -18.69 -5.41
CA THR A 37 -17.36 -17.51 -6.20
C THR A 37 -17.60 -16.31 -5.28
N LEU A 38 -17.70 -15.11 -5.87
CA LEU A 38 -18.08 -13.91 -5.10
C LEU A 38 -19.49 -14.03 -4.51
N ILE A 39 -20.40 -14.72 -5.19
CA ILE A 39 -21.77 -14.94 -4.71
C ILE A 39 -21.75 -15.83 -3.47
N ASP A 40 -20.95 -16.91 -3.48
CA ASP A 40 -20.86 -17.86 -2.36
C ASP A 40 -20.42 -17.20 -1.05
N ILE A 41 -19.52 -16.22 -1.13
CA ILE A 41 -18.99 -15.53 0.06
C ILE A 41 -19.68 -14.20 0.37
N SER A 42 -20.61 -13.74 -0.49
CA SER A 42 -21.23 -12.41 -0.41
C SER A 42 -21.86 -12.12 0.97
N HIS A 43 -22.62 -13.07 1.51
CA HIS A 43 -23.25 -12.99 2.83
C HIS A 43 -22.27 -12.83 4.01
N ARG A 44 -20.96 -13.07 3.78
CA ARG A 44 -19.90 -12.94 4.79
C ARG A 44 -19.12 -11.64 4.66
N LEU A 45 -19.26 -10.93 3.54
CA LEU A 45 -18.58 -9.67 3.26
C LEU A 45 -19.36 -8.47 3.80
N ARG A 46 -18.64 -7.40 4.09
CA ARG A 46 -19.15 -6.12 4.63
C ARG A 46 -18.58 -4.98 3.78
N PRO A 47 -19.21 -3.79 3.77
CA PRO A 47 -18.69 -2.59 3.08
C PRO A 47 -17.21 -2.29 3.35
N ARG A 48 -16.80 -2.52 4.60
CA ARG A 48 -15.39 -2.41 5.01
C ARG A 48 -14.44 -3.32 4.23
N ASP A 49 -14.84 -4.55 3.91
CA ASP A 49 -13.95 -5.49 3.21
C ASP A 49 -13.78 -5.12 1.74
N TYR A 50 -14.82 -4.57 1.10
CA TYR A 50 -14.70 -4.01 -0.25
C TYR A 50 -13.81 -2.78 -0.28
N THR A 51 -13.77 -2.02 0.82
CA THR A 51 -12.81 -0.93 1.00
C THR A 51 -11.38 -1.46 1.15
N ILE A 52 -11.17 -2.53 1.94
CA ILE A 52 -9.87 -3.24 2.00
C ILE A 52 -9.44 -3.70 0.60
N ALA A 53 -10.34 -4.32 -0.16
CA ALA A 53 -10.07 -4.77 -1.52
C ALA A 53 -9.62 -3.63 -2.44
N SER A 54 -10.33 -2.49 -2.39
CA SER A 54 -10.02 -1.31 -3.21
C SER A 54 -8.67 -0.70 -2.81
N LEU A 55 -8.39 -0.56 -1.52
CA LEU A 55 -7.12 -0.05 -1.01
C LEU A 55 -5.92 -0.95 -1.37
N LEU A 56 -6.08 -2.27 -1.27
CA LEU A 56 -5.02 -3.22 -1.61
C LEU A 56 -4.77 -3.28 -3.13
N ASP A 57 -5.82 -3.14 -3.95
CA ASP A 57 -5.63 -3.05 -5.40
C ASP A 57 -4.90 -1.75 -5.78
N GLU A 58 -5.29 -0.63 -5.19
CA GLU A 58 -4.71 0.69 -5.46
C GLU A 58 -3.25 0.78 -4.97
N HIS A 59 -2.97 0.40 -3.72
CA HIS A 59 -1.68 0.61 -3.06
C HIS A 59 -0.78 -0.62 -3.01
N THR A 60 -1.17 -1.71 -3.69
CA THR A 60 -0.43 -2.98 -3.81
C THR A 60 -0.33 -3.80 -2.52
N THR A 61 0.03 -3.19 -1.39
CA THR A 61 0.12 -3.83 -0.08
C THR A 61 -0.06 -2.82 1.05
N LEU A 62 -0.69 -3.27 2.14
CA LEU A 62 -0.83 -2.51 3.38
C LEU A 62 -0.56 -3.41 4.57
N THR A 63 -0.02 -2.85 5.66
CA THR A 63 0.23 -3.62 6.88
C THR A 63 -1.05 -3.83 7.69
N THR A 64 -1.01 -4.76 8.65
CA THR A 64 -2.09 -4.89 9.65
C THR A 64 -2.30 -3.58 10.41
N GLU A 65 -1.23 -2.84 10.70
CA GLU A 65 -1.29 -1.57 11.40
C GLU A 65 -1.97 -0.50 10.53
N HIS A 66 -1.59 -0.38 9.26
CA HIS A 66 -2.27 0.50 8.30
C HIS A 66 -3.77 0.24 8.25
N LEU A 67 -4.18 -1.02 7.99
CA LEU A 67 -5.59 -1.37 7.87
C LEU A 67 -6.36 -1.18 9.17
N THR A 68 -5.72 -1.44 10.32
CA THR A 68 -6.30 -1.14 11.64
C THR A 68 -6.53 0.36 11.76
N SER A 69 -5.47 1.15 11.57
CA SER A 69 -5.49 2.60 11.65
C SER A 69 -6.45 3.23 10.65
N ILE A 70 -6.79 2.59 9.53
CA ILE A 70 -7.76 3.11 8.55
C ILE A 70 -9.22 2.70 8.91
N LEU A 71 -9.46 1.45 9.31
CA LEU A 71 -10.81 0.86 9.25
C LEU A 71 -11.33 0.26 10.57
N PHE A 72 -10.52 0.22 11.63
CA PHE A 72 -10.88 -0.47 12.85
C PHE A 72 -10.50 0.33 14.11
N SER A 73 -11.40 0.37 15.09
CA SER A 73 -11.10 0.92 16.41
C SER A 73 -10.31 -0.04 17.31
N ASN A 74 -10.33 -1.34 16.99
CA ASN A 74 -9.68 -2.39 17.79
C ASN A 74 -8.75 -3.27 16.91
N PRO A 75 -7.43 -3.34 17.22
CA PRO A 75 -6.47 -4.14 16.47
C PRO A 75 -6.77 -5.65 16.46
N THR A 76 -7.31 -6.20 17.54
CA THR A 76 -7.66 -7.63 17.64
C THR A 76 -8.81 -7.95 16.70
N THR A 77 -9.85 -7.11 16.67
CA THR A 77 -10.96 -7.25 15.71
C THR A 77 -10.46 -7.17 14.26
N CYS A 78 -9.54 -6.26 13.97
CA CYS A 78 -8.90 -6.16 12.65
C CYS A 78 -8.23 -7.48 12.27
N ARG A 79 -7.33 -8.00 13.12
CA ARG A 79 -6.62 -9.27 12.87
C ARG A 79 -7.57 -10.43 12.62
N HIS A 80 -8.60 -10.60 13.44
CA HIS A 80 -9.60 -11.65 13.23
C HIS A 80 -10.33 -11.50 11.90
N ARG A 81 -10.72 -10.26 11.53
CA ARG A 81 -11.40 -10.01 10.25
C ARG A 81 -10.49 -10.30 9.05
N LEU A 82 -9.23 -9.84 9.09
CA LEU A 82 -8.28 -10.09 8.00
C LEU A 82 -7.96 -11.58 7.83
N GLN A 83 -7.82 -12.34 8.94
CA GLN A 83 -7.65 -13.80 8.85
C GLN A 83 -8.90 -14.50 8.31
N LEU A 84 -10.10 -14.04 8.62
CA LEU A 84 -11.33 -14.55 8.02
C LEU A 84 -11.34 -14.30 6.51
N LEU A 85 -11.07 -13.07 6.06
CA LEU A 85 -11.03 -12.73 4.63
C LEU A 85 -9.97 -13.56 3.88
N ARG A 86 -8.83 -13.83 4.52
CA ARG A 86 -7.81 -14.72 3.95
C ARG A 86 -8.28 -16.16 3.82
N ARG A 87 -8.96 -16.71 4.82
CA ARG A 87 -9.55 -18.07 4.74
C ARG A 87 -10.60 -18.20 3.63
N LEU A 88 -11.28 -17.11 3.29
CA LEU A 88 -12.22 -17.04 2.16
C LEU A 88 -11.51 -16.85 0.81
N GLY A 89 -10.18 -16.73 0.76
CA GLY A 89 -9.44 -16.41 -0.47
C GLY A 89 -9.70 -14.99 -1.00
N PHE A 90 -10.29 -14.12 -0.18
CA PHE A 90 -10.62 -12.74 -0.54
C PHE A 90 -9.37 -11.85 -0.54
N ILE A 91 -8.50 -12.00 0.46
CA ILE A 91 -7.18 -11.35 0.51
C ILE A 91 -6.11 -12.41 0.79
N ASP A 92 -4.83 -12.06 0.63
CA ASP A 92 -3.72 -12.89 1.09
C ASP A 92 -2.72 -12.07 1.91
N ARG A 93 -1.66 -12.70 2.40
CA ARG A 93 -0.62 -12.06 3.18
C ARG A 93 0.76 -12.67 2.97
N PHE A 94 1.78 -11.89 3.28
CA PHE A 94 3.13 -12.39 3.48
C PHE A 94 3.77 -11.71 4.69
N ILE A 95 4.90 -12.28 5.13
CA ILE A 95 5.79 -11.67 6.12
C ILE A 95 7.20 -11.81 5.53
N ARG A 96 7.93 -10.70 5.42
CA ARG A 96 9.33 -10.72 5.00
C ARG A 96 10.19 -10.73 6.24
N ASN A 97 10.71 -11.90 6.63
CA ASN A 97 11.52 -12.05 7.82
C ASN A 97 12.88 -11.38 7.63
N ARG A 98 13.20 -10.41 8.50
CA ARG A 98 14.50 -9.75 8.58
C ARG A 98 14.99 -9.78 10.02
N PRO A 99 16.15 -10.40 10.30
CA PRO A 99 16.73 -10.36 11.63
C PRO A 99 16.95 -8.92 12.11
N GLY A 100 16.57 -8.62 13.35
CA GLY A 100 16.81 -7.32 13.97
C GLY A 100 15.86 -6.19 13.55
N ALA A 101 14.84 -6.45 12.72
CA ALA A 101 13.85 -5.46 12.32
C ALA A 101 12.41 -5.95 12.58
N PRO A 102 11.44 -5.02 12.74
CA PRO A 102 10.03 -5.39 12.75
C PRO A 102 9.65 -6.11 11.45
N ASN A 103 8.90 -7.21 11.59
CA ASN A 103 8.41 -8.02 10.46
C ASN A 103 6.89 -7.85 10.33
N PRO A 104 6.41 -6.71 9.78
CA PRO A 104 4.98 -6.46 9.68
C PRO A 104 4.32 -7.47 8.75
N VAL A 105 3.11 -7.90 9.12
CA VAL A 105 2.25 -8.67 8.23
C VAL A 105 1.72 -7.75 7.14
N CYS A 106 2.12 -8.02 5.91
CA CYS A 106 1.70 -7.32 4.70
C CYS A 106 0.55 -8.06 4.03
N TRP A 107 -0.54 -7.35 3.73
CA TRP A 107 -1.74 -7.90 3.11
C TRP A 107 -1.76 -7.57 1.62
N LEU A 108 -2.23 -8.52 0.81
CA LEU A 108 -2.26 -8.45 -0.64
C LEU A 108 -3.68 -8.73 -1.16
N PRO A 109 -4.03 -8.26 -2.38
CA PRO A 109 -5.24 -8.71 -3.05
C PRO A 109 -5.26 -10.23 -3.20
N GLY A 110 -6.40 -10.85 -2.89
CA GLY A 110 -6.69 -12.26 -3.17
C GLY A 110 -7.38 -12.41 -4.52
N LEU A 111 -7.67 -13.65 -4.93
CA LEU A 111 -8.29 -13.90 -6.23
C LEU A 111 -9.69 -13.28 -6.30
N LEU A 112 -10.46 -13.39 -5.22
CA LEU A 112 -11.83 -12.88 -5.19
C LEU A 112 -11.87 -11.35 -5.09
N SER A 113 -11.00 -10.71 -4.29
CA SER A 113 -10.95 -9.24 -4.27
C SER A 113 -10.48 -8.67 -5.61
N SER A 114 -9.49 -9.29 -6.25
CA SER A 114 -8.98 -8.84 -7.55
C SER A 114 -10.05 -8.97 -8.63
N ARG A 115 -10.81 -10.06 -8.62
CA ARG A 115 -11.96 -10.24 -9.51
C ARG A 115 -13.04 -9.20 -9.24
N TYR A 116 -13.37 -8.94 -7.98
CA TYR A 116 -14.36 -7.95 -7.60
C TYR A 116 -13.99 -6.55 -8.11
N VAL A 117 -12.76 -6.09 -7.85
CA VAL A 117 -12.31 -4.74 -8.26
C VAL A 117 -12.26 -4.62 -9.79
N ALA A 118 -11.74 -5.63 -10.50
CA ALA A 118 -11.69 -5.61 -11.96
C ALA A 118 -13.10 -5.52 -12.57
N LEU A 119 -14.04 -6.38 -12.12
CA LEU A 119 -15.41 -6.35 -12.63
C LEU A 119 -16.13 -5.03 -12.30
N ALA A 120 -15.90 -4.46 -11.11
CA ALA A 120 -16.46 -3.15 -10.73
C ALA A 120 -15.94 -2.00 -11.62
N ARG A 121 -14.79 -2.18 -12.27
CA ARG A 121 -14.20 -1.25 -13.24
C ARG A 121 -14.47 -1.63 -14.70
N ASN A 122 -15.28 -2.65 -14.96
CA ASN A 122 -15.48 -3.24 -16.30
C ASN A 122 -14.17 -3.74 -16.96
N GLU A 123 -13.23 -4.21 -16.15
CA GLU A 123 -11.95 -4.78 -16.58
C GLU A 123 -12.00 -6.32 -16.54
N ILE A 124 -11.08 -6.95 -17.27
CA ILE A 124 -10.94 -8.41 -17.27
C ILE A 124 -10.25 -8.85 -15.96
N PRO A 125 -10.86 -9.73 -15.15
CA PRO A 125 -10.23 -10.25 -13.95
C PRO A 125 -8.91 -10.98 -14.23
N PRO A 126 -7.89 -10.83 -13.37
CA PRO A 126 -6.64 -11.55 -13.54
C PRO A 126 -6.83 -13.06 -13.35
N THR A 127 -6.02 -13.85 -14.06
CA THR A 127 -5.93 -15.29 -13.80
C THR A 127 -5.26 -15.56 -12.46
N ALA A 128 -5.52 -16.73 -11.87
CA ALA A 128 -4.86 -17.12 -10.62
C ALA A 128 -3.32 -17.13 -10.74
N ARG A 129 -2.79 -17.50 -11.91
CA ARG A 129 -1.35 -17.46 -12.20
C ARG A 129 -0.81 -16.03 -12.21
N ALA A 130 -1.45 -15.14 -12.98
CA ALA A 130 -1.01 -13.74 -13.08
C ALA A 130 -1.07 -13.04 -11.71
N LEU A 131 -2.08 -13.35 -10.89
CA LEU A 131 -2.16 -12.84 -9.53
C LEU A 131 -1.01 -13.34 -8.65
N ARG A 132 -0.69 -14.64 -8.67
CA ARG A 132 0.45 -15.17 -7.91
C ARG A 132 1.77 -14.51 -8.31
N GLU A 133 2.02 -14.37 -9.61
CA GLU A 133 3.22 -13.66 -10.09
C GLU A 133 3.25 -12.19 -9.64
N ARG A 134 2.09 -11.49 -9.60
CA ARG A 134 2.00 -10.15 -9.00
C ARG A 134 2.35 -10.18 -7.52
N GLN A 135 1.81 -11.11 -6.74
CA GLN A 135 2.08 -11.25 -5.30
C GLN A 135 3.56 -11.54 -5.01
N ASP A 136 4.19 -12.44 -5.76
CA ASP A 136 5.62 -12.78 -5.65
C ASP A 136 6.51 -11.57 -5.98
N ARG A 137 6.11 -10.74 -6.95
CA ARG A 137 6.79 -9.48 -7.27
C ARG A 137 6.74 -8.48 -6.11
N VAL A 138 5.62 -8.40 -5.38
CA VAL A 138 5.53 -7.54 -4.20
C VAL A 138 6.44 -8.04 -3.09
N TYR A 139 6.41 -9.35 -2.81
CA TYR A 139 7.26 -9.98 -1.81
C TYR A 139 8.75 -9.75 -2.09
N SER A 140 9.17 -9.91 -3.34
CA SER A 140 10.55 -9.75 -3.78
C SER A 140 10.98 -8.29 -4.01
N SER A 141 10.07 -7.32 -3.88
CA SER A 141 10.38 -5.92 -4.18
C SER A 141 11.47 -5.35 -3.26
N PRO A 142 12.53 -4.71 -3.79
CA PRO A 142 13.52 -4.02 -2.99
C PRO A 142 12.97 -2.72 -2.38
N THR A 143 11.94 -2.11 -2.98
CA THR A 143 11.34 -0.85 -2.54
C THR A 143 10.16 -1.04 -1.58
N LEU A 144 9.92 -2.25 -1.07
CA LEU A 144 8.79 -2.51 -0.17
C LEU A 144 8.75 -1.56 1.04
N GLU A 145 9.89 -1.33 1.69
CA GLU A 145 9.91 -0.43 2.85
C GLU A 145 9.66 1.03 2.46
N HIS A 146 10.05 1.43 1.26
CA HIS A 146 9.74 2.76 0.71
C HIS A 146 8.24 2.90 0.49
N LEU A 147 7.62 1.90 -0.16
CA LEU A 147 6.17 1.86 -0.37
C LEU A 147 5.40 1.90 0.96
N LEU A 148 5.84 1.16 1.98
CA LEU A 148 5.19 1.20 3.30
C LEU A 148 5.30 2.57 3.97
N ALA A 149 6.47 3.22 3.88
CA ALA A 149 6.68 4.56 4.43
C ALA A 149 5.84 5.64 3.70
N VAL A 150 5.67 5.50 2.38
CA VAL A 150 4.76 6.35 1.60
C VAL A 150 3.33 6.18 2.10
N ASN A 151 2.88 4.93 2.30
CA ASN A 151 1.56 4.65 2.83
C ASN A 151 1.37 5.19 4.26
N ASP A 152 2.40 5.21 5.11
CA ASP A 152 2.34 5.81 6.46
C ASP A 152 1.90 7.28 6.43
N VAL A 153 2.38 8.07 5.45
CA VAL A 153 2.01 9.49 5.32
C VAL A 153 0.51 9.64 5.07
N PHE A 154 -0.04 8.91 4.10
CA PHE A 154 -1.47 9.00 3.76
C PHE A 154 -2.36 8.38 4.83
N VAL A 155 -1.92 7.29 5.48
CA VAL A 155 -2.61 6.71 6.64
C VAL A 155 -2.68 7.74 7.77
N SER A 156 -1.61 8.49 8.01
CA SER A 156 -1.59 9.56 9.04
C SER A 156 -2.59 10.67 8.73
N LEU A 157 -2.74 11.07 7.47
CA LEU A 157 -3.78 12.02 7.03
C LEU A 157 -5.19 11.48 7.29
N LEU A 158 -5.45 10.21 6.94
CA LEU A 158 -6.75 9.57 7.22
C LEU A 158 -7.05 9.47 8.72
N VAL A 159 -6.03 9.24 9.55
CA VAL A 159 -6.18 9.21 11.02
C VAL A 159 -6.45 10.60 11.56
N HIS A 160 -5.75 11.63 11.07
CA HIS A 160 -5.99 13.03 11.43
C HIS A 160 -7.44 13.44 11.15
N ALA A 161 -7.91 13.18 9.92
CA ALA A 161 -9.26 13.53 9.46
C ALA A 161 -10.37 12.99 10.38
N ARG A 162 -10.22 11.78 10.96
CA ARG A 162 -11.25 11.21 11.84
C ARG A 162 -11.52 12.02 13.11
N ARG A 163 -10.55 12.80 13.56
CA ARG A 163 -10.65 13.57 14.82
C ARG A 163 -10.99 15.03 14.56
N ARG A 164 -11.10 15.46 13.31
CA ARG A 164 -11.25 16.86 12.92
C ARG A 164 -12.37 17.00 11.89
N PRO A 165 -13.58 17.36 12.33
CA PRO A 165 -14.69 17.63 11.42
C PRO A 165 -14.29 18.65 10.36
N GLY A 166 -14.68 18.42 9.11
CA GLY A 166 -14.31 19.27 7.97
C GLY A 166 -12.95 18.97 7.34
N ALA A 167 -12.11 18.12 7.98
CA ALA A 167 -10.86 17.66 7.39
C ALA A 167 -11.01 16.28 6.74
N GLY A 168 -10.39 16.06 5.57
CA GLY A 168 -10.53 14.81 4.83
C GLY A 168 -9.51 14.61 3.73
N LEU A 169 -9.05 13.36 3.58
CA LEU A 169 -8.30 12.93 2.40
C LEU A 169 -9.30 12.40 1.35
N THR A 170 -9.68 13.26 0.40
CA THR A 170 -10.75 13.00 -0.58
C THR A 170 -10.25 12.28 -1.83
N ARG A 171 -8.94 12.23 -2.05
CA ARG A 171 -8.29 11.40 -3.08
C ARG A 171 -6.98 10.85 -2.54
N TRP A 172 -6.71 9.58 -2.81
CA TRP A 172 -5.42 8.94 -2.57
C TRP A 172 -5.07 8.00 -3.72
N TRP A 173 -4.07 8.39 -4.51
CA TRP A 173 -3.58 7.59 -5.63
C TRP A 173 -2.15 7.13 -5.38
N SER A 174 -1.89 5.88 -5.72
CA SER A 174 -0.55 5.28 -5.78
C SER A 174 0.32 5.93 -6.88
N GLU A 175 1.62 5.66 -6.86
CA GLU A 175 2.53 6.01 -7.96
C GLU A 175 1.97 5.57 -9.33
N ARG A 176 1.45 4.34 -9.43
CA ARG A 176 0.88 3.77 -10.66
C ARG A 176 -0.28 4.62 -11.18
N THR A 177 -1.28 4.84 -10.34
CA THR A 177 -2.49 5.59 -10.75
C THR A 177 -2.16 7.05 -11.02
N THR A 178 -1.27 7.65 -10.22
CA THR A 178 -0.79 9.01 -10.44
C THR A 178 -0.08 9.13 -11.79
N ALA A 179 0.86 8.24 -12.09
CA ALA A 179 1.56 8.26 -13.37
C ALA A 179 0.59 8.20 -14.56
N VAL A 180 -0.43 7.33 -14.50
CA VAL A 180 -1.45 7.23 -15.55
C VAL A 180 -2.29 8.51 -15.64
N ALA A 181 -2.78 9.02 -14.50
CA ALA A 181 -3.63 10.20 -14.44
C ALA A 181 -2.97 11.48 -14.97
N PHE A 182 -1.63 11.53 -14.95
CA PHE A 182 -0.83 12.65 -15.47
C PHE A 182 -0.07 12.28 -16.76
N GLY A 183 -0.60 11.34 -17.56
CA GLY A 183 -0.08 11.02 -18.90
C GLY A 183 1.37 10.51 -18.91
N HIS A 184 1.80 9.86 -17.84
CA HIS A 184 3.16 9.39 -17.57
C HIS A 184 4.23 10.49 -17.60
N ARG A 185 3.86 11.77 -17.45
CA ARG A 185 4.79 12.90 -17.38
C ARG A 185 5.57 12.95 -16.07
N ILE A 186 4.93 12.54 -14.99
CA ILE A 186 5.50 12.46 -13.64
C ILE A 186 5.24 11.09 -13.04
N LYS A 187 6.04 10.72 -12.04
CA LYS A 187 5.90 9.48 -11.27
C LYS A 187 6.22 9.74 -9.79
N PRO A 188 5.45 10.61 -9.11
CA PRO A 188 5.63 10.80 -7.68
C PRO A 188 5.22 9.53 -6.94
N ASP A 189 5.74 9.36 -5.73
CA ASP A 189 5.44 8.20 -4.89
C ASP A 189 3.94 8.07 -4.56
N GLY A 190 3.24 9.21 -4.53
CA GLY A 190 1.77 9.25 -4.47
C GLY A 190 1.20 10.63 -4.76
N HIS A 191 -0.12 10.67 -4.92
CA HIS A 191 -0.90 11.90 -5.06
C HIS A 191 -2.07 11.87 -4.09
N GLY A 192 -2.35 13.02 -3.48
CA GLY A 192 -3.53 13.20 -2.66
C GLY A 192 -4.23 14.51 -2.90
N VAL A 193 -5.49 14.56 -2.48
CA VAL A 193 -6.26 15.80 -2.33
C VAL A 193 -6.74 15.84 -0.89
N TRP A 194 -6.31 16.87 -0.18
CA TRP A 194 -6.65 17.14 1.21
C TRP A 194 -7.68 18.24 1.27
N THR A 195 -8.64 18.11 2.19
CA THR A 195 -9.65 19.14 2.48
C THR A 195 -9.57 19.50 3.95
N ASP A 196 -9.72 20.79 4.27
CA ASP A 196 -9.92 21.29 5.64
C ASP A 196 -10.83 22.53 5.58
N GLY A 197 -12.10 22.35 5.97
CA GLY A 197 -13.14 23.35 5.73
C GLY A 197 -13.40 23.54 4.24
N ASP A 198 -13.33 24.78 3.77
CA ASP A 198 -13.56 25.13 2.35
C ASP A 198 -12.29 25.03 1.49
N GLN A 199 -11.13 24.73 2.10
CA GLN A 199 -9.85 24.64 1.39
C GLN A 199 -9.64 23.24 0.84
N GLU A 200 -9.27 23.15 -0.44
CA GLU A 200 -8.85 21.91 -1.09
C GLU A 200 -7.40 22.04 -1.61
N THR A 201 -6.53 21.16 -1.12
CA THR A 201 -5.11 21.11 -1.45
C THR A 201 -4.78 19.81 -2.16
N GLY A 202 -4.70 19.84 -3.49
CA GLY A 202 -4.06 18.77 -4.26
C GLY A 202 -2.54 18.81 -4.08
N PHE A 203 -1.87 17.67 -3.95
CA PHE A 203 -0.42 17.59 -3.73
C PHE A 203 0.21 16.36 -4.37
N PHE A 204 1.52 16.43 -4.65
CA PHE A 204 2.35 15.28 -5.01
C PHE A 204 3.28 14.95 -3.84
N LEU A 205 3.48 13.67 -3.54
CA LEU A 205 4.39 13.22 -2.49
C LEU A 205 5.64 12.57 -3.09
N GLU A 206 6.80 13.00 -2.60
CA GLU A 206 8.12 12.42 -2.85
C GLU A 206 8.75 12.10 -1.50
N LEU A 207 8.92 10.82 -1.18
CA LEU A 207 9.57 10.38 0.05
C LEU A 207 11.07 10.15 -0.23
N ASP A 208 11.93 10.73 0.60
CA ASP A 208 13.37 10.47 0.54
C ASP A 208 13.76 9.57 1.71
N ARG A 209 14.46 8.49 1.41
CA ARG A 209 15.07 7.63 2.43
C ARG A 209 16.53 7.99 2.71
N GLY A 210 17.05 9.03 2.05
CA GLY A 210 18.44 9.45 2.16
C GLY A 210 19.42 8.56 1.39
N THR A 211 18.91 7.69 0.52
CA THR A 211 19.71 6.74 -0.28
C THR A 211 20.22 7.35 -1.58
N GLU A 212 19.68 8.49 -1.99
CA GLU A 212 20.07 9.18 -3.23
C GLU A 212 20.76 10.53 -2.94
N PRO A 213 21.62 11.04 -3.82
CA PRO A 213 22.18 12.39 -3.70
C PRO A 213 21.10 13.48 -3.81
N ILE A 214 21.28 14.62 -3.14
CA ILE A 214 20.31 15.75 -3.18
C ILE A 214 20.09 16.27 -4.61
N GLY A 215 21.14 16.27 -5.44
CA GLY A 215 21.03 16.68 -6.84
C GLY A 215 19.94 15.90 -7.58
N ARG A 216 19.82 14.60 -7.31
CA ARG A 216 18.80 13.74 -7.92
C ARG A 216 17.38 14.12 -7.50
N LEU A 217 17.18 14.58 -6.25
CA LEU A 217 15.87 15.10 -5.81
C LEU A 217 15.51 16.38 -6.57
N VAL A 218 16.49 17.27 -6.80
CA VAL A 218 16.27 18.49 -7.58
C VAL A 218 16.02 18.17 -9.06
N ASP A 219 16.70 17.17 -9.62
CA ASP A 219 16.50 16.75 -11.01
C ASP A 219 15.07 16.24 -11.26
N LYS A 220 14.41 15.64 -10.25
CA LYS A 220 12.99 15.25 -10.32
C LYS A 220 12.07 16.45 -10.61
N LEU A 221 12.44 17.66 -10.21
CA LEU A 221 11.61 18.86 -10.44
C LEU A 221 11.47 19.19 -11.93
N ALA A 222 12.37 18.73 -12.79
CA ALA A 222 12.30 18.99 -14.22
C ALA A 222 11.05 18.40 -14.88
N SER A 223 10.59 17.21 -14.46
CA SER A 223 9.38 16.59 -14.99
C SER A 223 8.12 17.35 -14.53
N HIS A 224 8.08 17.78 -13.27
CA HIS A 224 6.99 18.61 -12.75
C HIS A 224 6.91 19.98 -13.43
N ARG A 225 8.06 20.59 -13.73
CA ARG A 225 8.11 21.85 -14.50
C ARG A 225 7.51 21.69 -15.89
N ARG A 226 7.85 20.60 -16.58
CA ARG A 226 7.26 20.26 -17.89
C ARG A 226 5.76 20.03 -17.79
N LEU A 227 5.30 19.25 -16.81
CA LEU A 227 3.88 19.04 -16.57
C LEU A 227 3.15 20.38 -16.38
N ARG A 228 3.72 21.30 -15.60
CA ARG A 228 3.13 22.63 -15.39
C ARG A 228 3.08 23.46 -16.68
N ALA A 229 4.15 23.44 -17.48
CA ALA A 229 4.19 24.12 -18.76
C ALA A 229 3.19 23.54 -19.79
N GLU A 230 2.85 22.26 -19.69
CA GLU A 230 1.85 21.55 -20.51
C GLU A 230 0.40 21.74 -19.99
N GLY A 231 0.17 22.66 -19.05
CA GLY A 231 -1.15 22.97 -18.52
C GLY A 231 -1.58 22.13 -17.30
N GLY A 232 -0.65 21.40 -16.68
CA GLY A 232 -0.92 20.66 -15.45
C GLY A 232 -1.20 21.56 -14.23
N PRO A 233 -1.70 20.98 -13.13
CA PRO A 233 -2.10 21.71 -11.93
C PRO A 233 -0.92 22.38 -11.22
N GLN A 234 -1.21 23.36 -10.36
CA GLN A 234 -0.24 23.99 -9.48
C GLN A 234 -0.27 23.34 -8.11
N TYR A 235 0.03 22.04 -8.06
CA TYR A 235 0.09 21.32 -6.80
C TYR A 235 1.48 21.43 -6.16
N PRO A 236 1.58 21.63 -4.83
CA PRO A 236 2.82 21.49 -4.10
C PRO A 236 3.40 20.08 -4.26
N ILE A 237 4.72 20.04 -4.45
CA ILE A 237 5.54 18.83 -4.37
C ILE A 237 6.06 18.74 -2.94
N LEU A 238 5.57 17.75 -2.20
CA LEU A 238 5.89 17.50 -0.81
C LEU A 238 7.07 16.54 -0.73
N PHE A 239 8.21 17.00 -0.23
CA PHE A 239 9.33 16.13 0.11
C PHE A 239 9.28 15.72 1.59
N ALA A 240 9.05 14.44 1.86
CA ALA A 240 9.21 13.87 3.19
C ALA A 240 10.65 13.35 3.34
N LEU A 241 11.48 14.05 4.11
CA LEU A 241 12.92 13.82 4.19
C LEU A 241 13.28 13.09 5.49
N PRO A 242 14.37 12.30 5.51
CA PRO A 242 14.70 11.45 6.65
C PRO A 242 15.24 12.22 7.87
N SER A 243 15.68 13.47 7.69
CA SER A 243 16.22 14.31 8.77
C SER A 243 16.18 15.80 8.46
N ARG A 244 16.27 16.61 9.52
CA ARG A 244 16.38 18.07 9.42
C ARG A 244 17.64 18.52 8.68
N LEU A 245 18.76 17.80 8.82
CA LEU A 245 20.00 18.11 8.09
C LEU A 245 19.81 17.92 6.59
N ARG A 246 19.15 16.82 6.20
CA ARG A 246 18.83 16.54 4.80
C ARG A 246 17.87 17.58 4.22
N GLU A 247 16.89 18.01 5.00
CA GLU A 247 15.99 19.14 4.68
C GLU A 247 16.75 20.44 4.44
N GLN A 248 17.65 20.84 5.36
CA GLN A 248 18.44 22.06 5.21
C GLN A 248 19.32 22.04 3.95
N ASN A 249 19.93 20.89 3.65
CA ASN A 249 20.78 20.76 2.47
C ASN A 249 19.96 20.83 1.16
N LEU A 250 18.73 20.27 1.13
CA LEU A 250 17.83 20.44 -0.01
C LEU A 250 17.43 21.91 -0.18
N HIS A 251 17.05 22.60 0.90
CA HIS A 251 16.72 24.04 0.86
C HIS A 251 17.89 24.89 0.36
N ARG A 252 19.13 24.60 0.78
CA ARG A 252 20.33 25.30 0.24
C ARG A 252 20.45 25.09 -1.27
N LYS A 253 20.24 23.86 -1.74
CA LYS A 253 20.31 23.55 -3.18
C LYS A 253 19.21 24.23 -3.99
N LEU A 254 18.00 24.32 -3.44
CA LEU A 254 16.88 25.05 -4.04
C LEU A 254 17.11 26.57 -4.05
N ALA A 255 17.84 27.11 -3.07
CA ALA A 255 18.25 28.51 -3.09
C ALA A 255 19.30 28.79 -4.18
N ASP A 256 20.24 27.86 -4.40
CA ASP A 256 21.23 27.96 -5.49
C ASP A 256 20.61 27.81 -6.89
N ARG A 257 19.48 27.09 -6.98
CA ARG A 257 18.73 26.84 -8.22
C ARG A 257 17.22 27.03 -7.99
N PRO A 258 16.74 28.27 -7.97
CA PRO A 258 15.32 28.57 -7.71
C PRO A 258 14.39 27.97 -8.77
N GLU A 259 13.24 27.49 -8.33
CA GLU A 259 12.17 26.93 -9.17
C GLU A 259 10.88 27.75 -9.05
N PRO A 260 10.83 28.98 -9.58
CA PRO A 260 9.73 29.92 -9.29
C PRO A 260 8.37 29.48 -9.84
N SER A 261 8.35 28.54 -10.78
CA SER A 261 7.12 27.98 -11.36
C SER A 261 6.53 26.83 -10.54
N LEU A 262 7.25 26.32 -9.54
CA LEU A 262 6.88 25.17 -8.74
C LEU A 262 6.72 25.55 -7.27
N ILE A 263 5.84 24.84 -6.58
CA ILE A 263 5.67 24.95 -5.13
C ILE A 263 6.33 23.72 -4.53
N VAL A 264 7.41 23.91 -3.78
CA VAL A 264 8.13 22.82 -3.13
C VAL A 264 8.02 23.02 -1.63
N ALA A 265 7.47 22.02 -0.93
CA ALA A 265 7.37 22.00 0.51
C ALA A 265 8.11 20.79 1.07
N THR A 266 8.74 20.94 2.22
CA THR A 266 9.51 19.86 2.85
C THR A 266 9.07 19.61 4.27
N THR A 267 9.20 18.37 4.71
CA THR A 267 9.08 17.99 6.12
C THR A 267 10.17 17.01 6.51
N SER A 268 10.36 16.82 7.80
CA SER A 268 11.28 15.87 8.41
C SER A 268 10.70 15.39 9.75
N PRO A 269 11.08 14.21 10.28
CA PRO A 269 10.55 13.70 11.55
C PRO A 269 10.66 14.70 12.70
N GLU A 270 11.72 15.51 12.72
CA GLU A 270 11.99 16.52 13.76
C GLU A 270 11.08 17.77 13.64
N SER A 271 10.18 17.80 12.65
CA SER A 271 9.19 18.87 12.43
C SER A 271 7.85 18.57 13.08
N GLY A 272 7.59 17.29 13.36
CA GLY A 272 6.33 16.80 13.91
C GLY A 272 5.85 15.55 13.18
N PRO A 273 5.02 14.71 13.83
CA PRO A 273 4.58 13.44 13.26
C PRO A 273 3.36 13.56 12.33
N ASP A 274 2.68 14.71 12.34
CA ASP A 274 1.39 14.88 11.68
C ASP A 274 1.53 15.61 10.34
N PRO A 275 1.37 14.93 9.19
CA PRO A 275 1.48 15.55 7.87
C PRO A 275 0.33 16.50 7.54
N ALA A 276 -0.78 16.52 8.28
CA ALA A 276 -1.81 17.56 8.12
C ALA A 276 -1.45 18.84 8.89
N GLY A 277 -0.67 18.72 9.97
CA GLY A 277 -0.28 19.82 10.85
C GLY A 277 0.78 20.76 10.27
N PRO A 278 1.23 21.77 11.04
CA PRO A 278 2.15 22.82 10.60
C PRO A 278 3.60 22.32 10.51
N VAL A 279 3.83 21.31 9.68
CA VAL A 279 5.13 20.63 9.50
C VAL A 279 5.81 20.98 8.18
N TRP A 280 5.12 21.67 7.27
CA TRP A 280 5.60 21.89 5.90
C TRP A 280 6.34 23.21 5.75
N ARG A 281 7.62 23.17 5.35
CA ARG A 281 8.42 24.35 5.06
C ARG A 281 8.53 24.57 3.55
N LEU A 282 8.05 25.72 3.05
CA LEU A 282 8.17 26.06 1.63
C LEU A 282 9.60 26.49 1.27
N ALA A 283 10.04 26.12 0.07
CA ALA A 283 11.26 26.68 -0.50
C ALA A 283 11.15 28.21 -0.57
N GLY A 284 12.10 28.92 0.03
CA GLY A 284 12.14 30.39 0.01
C GLY A 284 11.29 31.13 1.05
N ASN A 285 10.48 30.46 1.88
CA ASN A 285 9.62 31.12 2.88
C ASN A 285 10.28 31.37 4.26
N GLY A 286 11.61 31.29 4.34
CA GLY A 286 12.33 31.35 5.61
C GLY A 286 12.21 30.05 6.42
N ARG A 287 11.85 30.14 7.71
CA ARG A 287 11.71 28.98 8.63
C ARG A 287 10.26 28.72 9.06
N HIS A 288 9.31 29.47 8.52
CA HIS A 288 7.89 29.31 8.86
C HIS A 288 7.35 28.01 8.27
N ARG A 289 6.63 27.24 9.09
CA ARG A 289 5.98 25.99 8.67
C ARG A 289 4.47 26.20 8.58
N LEU A 290 3.89 25.64 7.54
CA LEU A 290 2.49 25.71 7.16
C LEU A 290 1.81 24.37 7.39
N THR A 291 0.51 24.39 7.64
CA THR A 291 -0.30 23.18 7.59
C THR A 291 -0.42 22.68 6.15
N LEU A 292 -0.88 21.44 5.95
CA LEU A 292 -1.12 20.95 4.60
C LEU A 292 -2.19 21.79 3.87
N ALA A 293 -3.22 22.24 4.58
CA ALA A 293 -4.29 23.07 4.04
C ALA A 293 -3.83 24.49 3.68
N ASP A 294 -2.81 25.03 4.38
CA ASP A 294 -2.27 26.37 4.11
C ASP A 294 -1.28 26.40 2.94
N LEU A 295 -0.91 25.24 2.36
CA LEU A 295 -0.02 25.22 1.20
C LEU A 295 -0.77 25.73 -0.04
N PRO A 296 -0.17 26.66 -0.81
CA PRO A 296 -0.82 27.14 -2.02
C PRO A 296 -0.98 25.99 -3.01
N SER A 297 -2.18 25.81 -3.52
CA SER A 297 -2.54 24.73 -4.45
C SER A 297 -3.64 25.19 -5.40
N SER A 298 -3.59 24.71 -6.64
CA SER A 298 -4.65 24.95 -7.61
C SER A 298 -4.79 23.80 -8.59
N HIS A 299 -6.02 23.31 -8.77
CA HIS A 299 -6.34 22.28 -9.77
C HIS A 299 -6.10 22.75 -11.21
N GLY A 300 -6.06 24.07 -11.44
CA GLY A 300 -6.06 24.64 -12.79
C GLY A 300 -7.36 24.35 -13.55
N GLN A 301 -7.33 24.57 -14.86
CA GLN A 301 -8.44 24.16 -15.73
C GLN A 301 -8.41 22.64 -15.93
N SER A 302 -9.58 22.01 -15.86
CA SER A 302 -9.67 20.57 -16.10
C SER A 302 -9.24 20.24 -17.53
N GLY A 303 -8.42 19.20 -17.68
CA GLY A 303 -7.86 18.80 -18.96
C GLY A 303 -7.17 17.44 -18.90
N PRO A 304 -6.59 16.94 -20.00
CA PRO A 304 -6.01 15.59 -20.05
C PRO A 304 -4.87 15.34 -19.05
N LEU A 305 -4.18 16.40 -18.61
CA LEU A 305 -3.08 16.37 -17.63
C LEU A 305 -3.46 17.03 -16.29
N ALA A 306 -4.73 17.39 -16.12
CA ALA A 306 -5.27 18.05 -14.95
C ALA A 306 -6.57 17.34 -14.55
N PRO A 307 -6.50 16.31 -13.70
CA PRO A 307 -7.67 15.51 -13.32
C PRO A 307 -8.76 16.31 -12.59
N GLY A 308 -8.44 17.55 -12.17
CA GLY A 308 -9.36 18.44 -11.49
C GLY A 308 -9.51 18.12 -10.00
N PRO A 309 -10.52 18.72 -9.35
CA PRO A 309 -10.84 18.47 -7.94
C PRO A 309 -11.22 17.01 -7.69
N ALA A 310 -11.16 16.59 -6.42
CA ALA A 310 -11.53 15.23 -6.04
C ALA A 310 -13.01 14.94 -6.36
N ARG A 311 -13.28 13.77 -6.94
CA ARG A 311 -14.65 13.27 -7.16
C ARG A 311 -15.01 12.28 -6.05
N LEU A 312 -16.29 12.07 -5.78
CA LEU A 312 -16.73 11.07 -4.79
C LEU A 312 -16.14 9.66 -5.07
N ALA A 313 -16.03 9.30 -6.34
CA ALA A 313 -15.44 8.03 -6.77
C ALA A 313 -13.94 7.89 -6.42
N ASP A 314 -13.23 9.00 -6.21
CA ASP A 314 -11.83 9.04 -5.83
C ASP A 314 -11.62 8.84 -4.31
N HIS A 315 -12.70 8.91 -3.52
CA HIS A 315 -12.60 8.85 -2.07
C HIS A 315 -12.10 7.47 -1.61
N PRO A 316 -10.98 7.39 -0.87
CA PRO A 316 -10.36 6.10 -0.51
C PRO A 316 -11.25 5.21 0.36
N LEU A 317 -12.20 5.80 1.09
CA LEU A 317 -13.15 5.11 1.96
C LEU A 317 -14.59 5.08 1.44
N ARG A 318 -14.82 5.31 0.13
CA ARG A 318 -16.16 5.47 -0.46
C ARG A 318 -17.17 4.41 0.00
N SER A 319 -16.81 3.12 -0.04
CA SER A 319 -17.77 2.05 0.28
C SER A 319 -18.24 2.08 1.73
N VAL A 320 -17.43 2.61 2.66
CA VAL A 320 -17.83 2.80 4.06
C VAL A 320 -18.74 4.02 4.20
N LEU A 321 -18.46 5.10 3.46
CA LEU A 321 -19.29 6.32 3.47
C LEU A 321 -20.67 6.08 2.87
N ASP A 322 -20.73 5.37 1.73
CA ASP A 322 -21.99 5.05 1.04
C ASP A 322 -22.93 4.17 1.89
N SER A 323 -22.39 3.44 2.87
CA SER A 323 -23.18 2.58 3.77
C SER A 323 -23.63 3.27 5.05
N ALA A 324 -23.18 4.50 5.30
CA ALA A 324 -23.55 5.31 6.47
C ALA A 324 -24.73 6.25 6.18
N ILE A 325 -25.18 6.31 4.92
CA ILE A 325 -26.34 7.04 4.40
C ILE A 325 -27.48 6.04 4.21
#